data_AF-A0A258DSK3-F1
#
_entry.id   AF-A0A258DSK3-F1
#
_cell.length_a   1.000
_cell.length_b   1.000
_cell.length_c   1.000
_cell.angle_alpha   90.00
_cell.angle_beta   90.00
_cell.angle_gamma   90.00
#
_symmetry.space_group_name_H-M   'P 1'
#
loop_
_entity.id
_entity.type
_entity.pdbx_description
1 polymer ?
#
loop_
_entity_poly.entity_id
_entity_poly.type
_entity_poly.pdbx_seq_one_letter_code
_entity_poly.pdbx_strand_id
1 'polypeptide(L)'
;MQETGARSVWIPASFPGAIIRRHTGTPFMGYSGATYVVQEYCNALFDALFHILPLAATLDKAEPTPARAVQIVWEDNANAELDAYISKHSVLTRISAAKR
;
A
#
# COMPACT_ATOMS: atom_id res chain seq x y z
N MET A 1 18.95 8.44 -4.27
CA MET A 1 17.74 7.59 -4.34
C MET A 1 17.56 7.00 -5.72
N GLN A 2 17.44 7.79 -6.80
CA GLN A 2 17.48 7.22 -8.18
C GLN A 2 18.82 6.54 -8.52
N GLU A 3 19.94 7.12 -8.09
CA GLU A 3 21.30 6.57 -8.24
C GLU A 3 21.47 5.16 -7.65
N THR A 4 20.66 4.79 -6.65
CA THR A 4 20.67 3.47 -6.01
C THR A 4 19.57 2.54 -6.50
N GLY A 5 18.83 2.93 -7.55
CA GLY A 5 17.67 2.18 -8.07
C GLY A 5 16.47 2.14 -7.12
N ALA A 6 16.48 2.96 -6.06
CA ALA A 6 15.39 3.00 -5.10
C ALA A 6 14.19 3.76 -5.68
N ARG A 7 12.99 3.19 -5.55
CA ARG A 7 11.76 3.87 -5.93
C ARG A 7 11.52 5.05 -4.97
N SER A 8 11.30 6.23 -5.51
CA SER A 8 11.02 7.45 -4.76
C SER A 8 9.83 8.17 -5.35
N VAL A 9 9.01 8.78 -4.49
CA VAL A 9 7.91 9.66 -4.89
C VAL A 9 8.27 11.09 -4.53
N TRP A 10 8.03 12.01 -5.46
CA TRP A 10 8.28 13.43 -5.27
C TRP A 10 7.11 14.11 -4.57
N ILE A 11 7.38 14.82 -3.47
CA ILE A 11 6.40 15.67 -2.78
C ILE A 11 6.95 17.11 -2.80
N PRO A 12 6.27 18.07 -3.46
CA PRO A 12 6.76 19.44 -3.55
C PRO A 12 6.63 20.14 -2.18
N ALA A 13 7.76 20.30 -1.49
CA ALA A 13 7.78 20.95 -0.18
C ALA A 13 8.02 22.47 -0.24
N SER A 14 8.71 22.95 -1.27
CA SER A 14 9.09 24.37 -1.41
C SER A 14 9.29 24.79 -2.88
N PHE A 15 9.39 26.10 -3.08
CA PHE A 15 9.77 26.74 -4.34
C PHE A 15 11.22 26.40 -4.71
N PRO A 16 11.60 26.46 -6.01
CA PRO A 16 10.89 27.10 -7.14
C PRO A 16 9.89 26.21 -7.90
N GLY A 17 9.63 24.97 -7.46
CA GLY A 17 8.71 24.06 -8.14
C GLY A 17 7.26 24.54 -8.17
N ALA A 18 6.50 24.12 -9.18
CA ALA A 18 5.07 24.38 -9.25
C ALA A 18 4.33 23.67 -8.10
N ILE A 19 3.67 24.44 -7.24
CA ILE A 19 2.91 23.94 -6.09
C ILE A 19 1.51 24.56 -6.08
N ILE A 20 0.47 23.72 -5.99
CA ILE A 20 -0.91 24.20 -5.88
C ILE A 20 -1.22 24.40 -4.39
N ARG A 21 -1.22 25.66 -3.93
CA ARG A 21 -1.69 25.99 -2.59
C ARG A 21 -3.20 26.17 -2.60
N ARG A 22 -3.92 25.17 -2.06
CA ARG A 22 -5.36 25.29 -1.77
C ARG A 22 -5.56 26.23 -0.58
N HIS A 23 -6.77 26.74 -0.31
CA HIS A 23 -7.00 27.79 0.70
C HIS A 23 -6.65 27.38 2.16
N THR A 24 -6.44 26.08 2.44
CA THR A 24 -5.84 25.55 3.69
C THR A 24 -4.35 25.19 3.58
N GLY A 25 -3.74 25.34 2.40
CA GLY A 25 -2.37 25.84 2.23
C GLY A 25 -1.26 24.84 1.92
N THR A 26 -1.58 23.53 1.85
CA THR A 26 -0.55 22.46 1.86
C THR A 26 0.51 22.74 2.94
N PRO A 27 0.10 22.87 4.22
CA PRO A 27 1.01 23.24 5.29
C PRO A 27 2.01 22.10 5.51
N PHE A 28 3.27 22.43 5.80
CA PHE A 28 4.28 21.44 6.20
C PHE A 28 4.59 21.50 7.70
N MET A 29 4.01 22.45 8.43
CA MET A 29 4.27 22.70 9.85
C MET A 29 2.99 22.66 10.68
N GLY A 30 3.14 22.41 11.99
CA GLY A 30 2.04 22.31 12.94
C GLY A 30 1.18 21.06 12.75
N TYR A 31 0.09 20.95 13.51
CA TYR A 31 -0.82 19.79 13.44
C TYR A 31 -1.45 19.61 12.06
N SER A 32 -1.88 20.69 11.43
CA SER A 32 -2.42 20.65 10.07
C SER A 32 -1.37 20.20 9.04
N GLY A 33 -0.10 20.57 9.24
CA GLY A 33 0.99 20.11 8.38
C GLY A 33 1.30 18.63 8.55
N ALA A 34 1.28 18.12 9.78
CA ALA A 34 1.41 16.69 10.02
C ALA A 34 0.30 15.89 9.31
N THR A 35 -0.96 16.34 9.39
CA THR A 35 -2.06 15.68 8.68
C THR A 35 -1.90 15.74 7.16
N TYR A 36 -1.41 16.86 6.63
CA TYR A 36 -1.16 17.00 5.20
C TYR A 36 -0.07 16.04 4.70
N VAL A 37 1.07 15.99 5.38
CA VAL A 37 2.19 15.10 4.98
C VAL A 37 1.77 13.63 5.05
N VAL A 38 1.01 13.24 6.08
CA VAL A 38 0.47 11.88 6.19
C VAL A 38 -0.46 11.57 5.02
N GLN A 39 -1.35 12.49 4.65
CA GLN A 39 -2.23 12.34 3.49
C GLN A 39 -1.43 12.12 2.20
N GLU A 40 -0.41 12.94 1.93
CA GLU A 40 0.45 12.80 0.75
C GLU A 40 1.17 11.46 0.72
N TYR A 41 1.66 10.99 1.88
CA TYR A 41 2.31 9.70 1.99
C TYR A 41 1.34 8.54 1.75
N CYS A 42 0.13 8.60 2.33
CA CYS A 42 -0.92 7.63 2.08
C CYS A 42 -1.29 7.58 0.60
N ASN A 43 -1.48 8.74 -0.04
CA ASN A 43 -1.80 8.82 -1.46
C ASN A 43 -0.70 8.18 -2.32
N ALA A 44 0.57 8.48 -2.03
CA ALA A 44 1.72 7.90 -2.73
C ALA A 44 1.80 6.37 -2.56
N LEU A 45 1.51 5.86 -1.35
CA LEU A 45 1.47 4.43 -1.08
C LEU A 45 0.30 3.74 -1.80
N PHE A 46 -0.87 4.36 -1.84
CA PHE A 46 -2.01 3.83 -2.59
C PHE A 46 -1.75 3.82 -4.09
N ASP A 47 -1.14 4.88 -4.64
CA ASP A 47 -0.78 4.90 -6.05
C ASP A 47 0.25 3.80 -6.38
N ALA A 48 1.28 3.64 -5.55
CA ALA A 48 2.24 2.54 -5.69
C ALA A 48 1.55 1.16 -5.59
N LEU A 49 0.56 1.02 -4.70
CA LEU A 49 -0.25 -0.19 -4.57
C LEU A 49 -1.04 -0.46 -5.86
N PHE A 50 -1.68 0.54 -6.46
CA PHE A 50 -2.40 0.38 -7.74
C PHE A 50 -1.50 0.02 -8.92
N HIS A 51 -0.23 0.41 -8.89
CA HIS A 51 0.75 -0.03 -9.89
C HIS A 51 1.22 -1.48 -9.71
N ILE A 52 1.08 -2.03 -8.49
CA ILE A 52 1.43 -3.42 -8.17
C ILE A 52 0.22 -4.34 -8.33
N LEU A 53 -0.97 -3.84 -8.03
CA LEU A 53 -2.20 -4.60 -8.13
C LEU A 53 -2.55 -4.87 -9.61
N PRO A 54 -3.07 -6.08 -9.91
CA PRO A 54 -3.62 -6.35 -11.23
C PRO A 54 -4.76 -5.36 -11.53
N LEU A 55 -4.90 -5.00 -12.80
CA LEU A 55 -6.07 -4.25 -13.29
C LEU A 55 -7.36 -4.90 -12.78
N ALA A 56 -8.38 -4.09 -12.48
CA ALA A 56 -9.67 -4.56 -11.97
C ALA A 56 -10.25 -5.71 -12.82
N ALA A 57 -10.15 -5.62 -14.15
CA ALA A 57 -10.58 -6.68 -15.07
C ALA A 57 -9.84 -8.01 -14.91
N THR A 58 -8.62 -8.02 -14.34
CA THR A 58 -7.88 -9.23 -14.00
C THR A 58 -8.28 -9.75 -12.62
N LEU A 59 -8.61 -8.87 -11.68
CA LEU A 59 -9.12 -9.24 -10.35
C LEU A 59 -10.53 -9.86 -10.45
N ASP A 60 -11.38 -9.33 -11.34
CA ASP A 60 -12.74 -9.83 -11.58
C ASP A 60 -12.78 -11.18 -12.30
N LYS A 61 -11.66 -11.63 -12.88
CA LYS A 61 -11.54 -12.98 -13.45
C LYS A 61 -11.34 -14.06 -12.40
N ALA A 62 -11.09 -13.69 -11.13
CA ALA A 62 -10.95 -14.67 -10.07
C ALA A 62 -12.27 -15.42 -9.85
N GLU A 63 -12.18 -16.69 -9.48
CA GLU A 63 -13.37 -17.47 -9.15
C GLU A 63 -14.17 -16.77 -8.03
N PRO A 64 -15.51 -16.71 -8.16
CA PRO A 64 -16.36 -16.11 -7.15
C PRO A 64 -16.05 -16.71 -5.77
N THR A 65 -15.91 -15.84 -4.77
CA THR A 65 -15.72 -16.33 -3.39
C THR A 65 -16.98 -17.08 -2.98
N PRO A 66 -16.89 -18.37 -2.60
CA PRO A 66 -18.07 -19.15 -2.25
C PRO A 66 -18.79 -18.48 -1.07
N ALA A 67 -20.09 -18.23 -1.22
CA ALA A 67 -20.93 -17.52 -0.25
C ALA A 67 -21.01 -18.21 1.13
N ARG A 68 -20.57 -19.47 1.21
CA ARG A 68 -20.39 -20.22 2.45
C ARG A 68 -18.96 -20.76 2.50
N ALA A 69 -18.19 -20.25 3.46
CA ALA A 69 -16.89 -20.84 3.77
C ALA A 69 -17.10 -22.18 4.47
N VAL A 70 -16.47 -23.23 3.97
CA VAL A 70 -16.20 -24.42 4.78
C VAL A 70 -15.22 -23.96 5.86
N GLN A 71 -15.60 -24.05 7.13
CA GLN A 71 -14.67 -23.76 8.22
C GLN A 71 -13.61 -24.86 8.25
N ILE A 72 -12.43 -24.56 7.70
CA ILE A 72 -11.26 -25.41 7.80
C ILE A 72 -10.58 -25.05 9.13
N VAL A 73 -10.46 -26.02 10.02
CA VAL A 73 -9.65 -25.87 11.23
C VAL A 73 -8.19 -26.06 10.83
N TRP A 74 -7.39 -25.01 10.99
CA TRP A 74 -5.97 -25.05 10.68
C TRP A 74 -5.23 -25.77 11.81
N GLU A 75 -4.34 -26.68 11.43
CA GLU A 75 -3.36 -27.23 12.38
C GLU A 75 -2.30 -26.17 12.72
N ASP A 76 -1.74 -26.23 13.93
CA ASP A 76 -0.76 -25.25 14.41
C ASP A 76 0.53 -25.22 13.58
N ASN A 77 0.95 -26.39 13.05
CA ASN A 77 2.09 -26.51 12.15
C ASN A 77 1.87 -25.76 10.82
N ALA A 78 0.67 -25.82 10.25
CA ALA A 78 0.31 -25.17 9.00
C ALA A 78 0.29 -23.64 9.17
N ASN A 79 -0.21 -23.15 10.31
CA ASN A 79 -0.13 -21.72 10.65
C ASN A 79 1.33 -21.26 10.78
N ALA A 80 2.17 -22.02 11.46
CA ALA A 80 3.58 -21.69 11.63
C ALA A 80 4.33 -21.62 10.28
N GLU A 81 4.05 -22.54 9.35
CA GLU A 81 4.62 -22.49 8.00
C GLU A 81 4.13 -21.29 7.19
N LEU A 82 2.83 -20.98 7.27
CA LEU A 82 2.25 -19.82 6.60
C LEU A 82 2.87 -18.51 7.11
N ASP A 83 3.03 -18.36 8.42
CA ASP A 83 3.67 -17.19 9.02
C ASP A 83 5.15 -17.08 8.60
N ALA A 84 5.88 -18.20 8.55
CA ALA A 84 7.25 -18.23 8.05
C ALA A 84 7.33 -17.79 6.58
N TYR A 85 6.37 -18.20 5.74
CA TYR A 85 6.28 -17.76 4.35
C TYR A 85 5.96 -16.26 4.22
N ILE A 86 4.92 -15.79 4.92
CA ILE A 86 4.46 -14.40 4.88
C ILE A 86 5.53 -13.44 5.42
N SER A 87 6.33 -13.86 6.40
CA SER A 87 7.38 -13.03 7.01
C SER A 87 8.45 -12.56 6.01
N LYS A 88 8.65 -13.32 4.92
CA LYS A 88 9.59 -13.01 3.83
C LYS A 88 9.08 -11.90 2.90
N HIS A 89 7.80 -11.59 2.95
CA HIS A 89 7.17 -10.55 2.15
C HIS A 89 7.09 -9.22 2.92
N SER A 90 7.12 -8.11 2.18
CA SER A 90 6.90 -6.77 2.74
C SER A 90 5.54 -6.69 3.43
N VAL A 91 5.42 -5.91 4.51
CA VAL A 91 4.18 -5.78 5.30
C VAL A 91 2.96 -5.48 4.41
N LEU A 92 3.14 -4.64 3.38
CA LEU A 92 2.07 -4.23 2.47
C LEU A 92 1.56 -5.36 1.55
N THR A 93 2.38 -6.38 1.28
CA THR A 93 2.05 -7.48 0.35
C THR A 93 1.68 -8.78 1.04
N ARG A 94 1.72 -8.82 2.38
CA ARG A 94 1.46 -10.03 3.18
C ARG A 94 0.08 -10.65 2.95
N ILE A 95 -0.97 -9.84 2.84
CA ILE A 95 -2.34 -10.32 2.62
C ILE A 95 -2.47 -11.01 1.25
N SER A 96 -1.89 -10.42 0.21
CA SER A 96 -1.90 -11.01 -1.13
C SER A 96 -1.06 -12.28 -1.21
N ALA A 97 0.07 -12.33 -0.48
CA ALA A 97 0.90 -13.52 -0.37
C ALA A 97 0.19 -14.64 0.38
N ALA A 98 -0.53 -14.33 1.46
CA ALA A 98 -1.29 -15.30 2.25
C ALA A 98 -2.42 -15.97 1.46
N LYS A 99 -2.96 -15.29 0.45
CA LYS A 99 -4.03 -15.83 -0.42
C LYS A 99 -3.50 -16.84 -1.45
N ARG A 100 -2.21 -16.80 -1.76
CA ARG A 100 -1.61 -17.54 -2.88
C ARG A 100 -1.06 -18.88 -2.44
#